data_AF-A0A2T0MIG6-F1
#
_entry.id   AF-A0A2T0MIG6-F1
#
_cell.length_a   1.000
_cell.length_b   1.000
_cell.length_c   1.000
_cell.angle_alpha   90.00
_cell.angle_beta   90.00
_cell.angle_gamma   90.00
#
_symmetry.space_group_name_H-M   'P 1'
#
loop_
_entity.id
_entity.type
_entity.pdbx_description
1 polymer ?
#
loop_
_entity_poly.entity_id
_entity_poly.type
_entity_poly.pdbx_seq_one_letter_code
_entity_poly.pdbx_strand_id
1 'polypeptide(L)'
;MNFKDEFQKYDIDEENNLRYKRDLEERLSKKSRIAFYERPKSLMKGNLLFASALFATSLFLIHFVASFFENENVTANTIIEDFSFFISILCGVGFYLINLAADKLRSFIVNLVDLTRDVNREKAESFFKIYITDFLSKKRQLLFGLIFGALNVIVALILGVCYQEMKYYYVFTTLMIQIFIIGFIGGISVNQTIVVLKLIDKISVKDDINLKHFYPDKCAGTLIIGDILFRFSIYFITIGIFIFIFMHNFEWTNLKNGFAYKYYVKGLAIFWEIFPFLLAAAIFFLPAKKINSILDEYKVFEQLKIRKRLKHLSDLMLDLKPENPDSKQKLKVLNHHFKRLEKIDSSLEELNTWPYDFKYRATFLSVFIPVCVAVILEITKQIISNFLQF
;
A
#
# COMPACT_ATOMS: atom_id res chain seq x y z
N MET A 1 20.22 -9.24 -40.99
CA MET A 1 20.26 -8.93 -39.55
C MET A 1 20.88 -10.12 -38.86
N ASN A 2 22.01 -9.93 -38.18
CA ASN A 2 22.85 -11.02 -37.70
C ASN A 2 22.39 -11.43 -36.30
N PHE A 3 21.82 -12.63 -36.17
CA PHE A 3 21.23 -13.15 -34.92
C PHE A 3 22.21 -13.12 -33.73
N LYS A 4 23.52 -13.25 -34.01
CA LYS A 4 24.58 -13.23 -33.01
C LYS A 4 24.72 -11.86 -32.33
N ASP A 5 24.49 -10.79 -33.09
CA ASP A 5 24.61 -9.41 -32.59
C ASP A 5 23.42 -9.02 -31.70
N GLU A 6 22.22 -9.59 -31.92
CA GLU A 6 21.05 -9.39 -31.05
C GLU A 6 21.20 -10.09 -29.70
N PHE A 7 21.70 -11.33 -29.67
CA PHE A 7 21.96 -12.05 -28.42
C PHE A 7 23.03 -11.36 -27.57
N GLN A 8 24.14 -10.95 -28.20
CA GLN A 8 25.21 -10.26 -27.48
C GLN A 8 24.74 -8.91 -26.92
N LYS A 9 23.87 -8.20 -27.62
CA LYS A 9 23.25 -6.97 -27.11
C LYS A 9 22.35 -7.24 -25.89
N TYR A 10 21.55 -8.30 -25.95
CA TYR A 10 20.67 -8.69 -24.85
C TYR A 10 21.45 -9.02 -23.56
N ASP A 11 22.52 -9.80 -23.67
CA ASP A 11 23.34 -10.19 -22.51
C ASP A 11 24.01 -8.97 -21.85
N ILE A 12 24.51 -8.03 -22.67
CA ILE A 12 25.12 -6.78 -22.18
C ILE A 12 24.06 -5.90 -21.47
N ASP A 13 22.86 -5.81 -22.02
CA ASP A 13 21.76 -5.03 -21.42
C ASP A 13 21.31 -5.64 -20.07
N GLU A 14 21.26 -6.97 -19.97
CA GLU A 14 20.92 -7.69 -18.73
C GLU A 14 22.00 -7.51 -17.64
N GLU A 15 23.28 -7.67 -17.98
CA GLU A 15 24.38 -7.48 -17.03
C GLU A 15 24.44 -6.03 -16.52
N ASN A 16 24.25 -5.05 -17.41
CA ASN A 16 24.17 -3.64 -17.05
C ASN A 16 22.99 -3.36 -16.10
N ASN A 17 21.82 -3.97 -16.34
CA ASN A 17 20.67 -3.82 -15.47
C ASN A 17 20.94 -4.41 -14.07
N LEU A 18 21.50 -5.62 -14.00
CA LEU A 18 21.88 -6.26 -12.74
C LEU A 18 22.92 -5.45 -11.96
N ARG A 19 23.90 -4.84 -12.66
CA ARG A 19 24.89 -3.97 -12.04
C ARG A 19 24.25 -2.71 -11.47
N TYR A 20 23.35 -2.09 -12.23
CA TYR A 20 22.65 -0.89 -11.81
C TYR A 20 21.70 -1.15 -10.62
N LYS A 21 20.97 -2.27 -10.65
CA LYS A 21 20.11 -2.72 -9.55
C LYS A 21 20.91 -2.87 -8.25
N ARG A 22 22.09 -3.50 -8.31
CA ARG A 22 23.02 -3.61 -7.19
C ARG A 22 23.51 -2.24 -6.68
N ASP A 23 23.88 -1.33 -7.57
CA ASP A 23 24.24 0.05 -7.17
C ASP A 23 23.07 0.76 -6.48
N LEU A 24 21.85 0.61 -7.01
CA LEU A 24 20.65 1.21 -6.43
C LEU A 24 20.32 0.62 -5.05
N GLU A 25 20.42 -0.70 -4.90
CA GLU A 25 20.27 -1.40 -3.62
C GLU A 25 21.32 -0.94 -2.60
N GLU A 26 22.59 -0.89 -2.99
CA GLU A 26 23.67 -0.40 -2.14
C GLU A 26 23.38 1.05 -1.72
N ARG A 27 23.01 1.89 -2.69
CA ARG A 27 22.63 3.29 -2.47
C ARG A 27 21.45 3.42 -1.52
N LEU A 28 20.43 2.57 -1.59
CA LEU A 28 19.27 2.58 -0.70
C LEU A 28 19.60 2.01 0.69
N SER A 29 20.55 1.09 0.78
CA SER A 29 20.99 0.48 2.05
C SER A 29 21.88 1.39 2.91
N LYS A 30 22.48 2.44 2.32
CA LYS A 30 23.36 3.37 3.06
C LYS A 30 22.63 3.96 4.27
N LYS A 31 23.25 3.85 5.45
CA LYS A 31 22.72 4.29 6.76
C LYS A 31 22.25 5.75 6.79
N SER A 32 22.81 6.62 5.94
CA SER A 32 22.38 8.01 5.78
C SER A 32 21.01 8.19 5.14
N ARG A 33 20.45 7.13 4.54
CA ARG A 33 19.19 7.11 3.78
C ARG A 33 18.09 6.28 4.45
N ILE A 34 18.19 6.17 5.77
CA ILE A 34 17.15 5.62 6.62
C ILE A 34 16.25 6.78 7.06
N ALA A 35 14.93 6.62 6.98
CA ALA A 35 13.99 7.64 7.42
C ALA A 35 14.17 7.90 8.93
N PHE A 36 13.83 9.11 9.41
CA PHE A 36 14.18 9.47 10.79
C PHE A 36 13.51 8.56 11.83
N TYR A 37 12.28 8.10 11.57
CA TYR A 37 11.52 7.21 12.46
C TYR A 37 12.01 5.75 12.42
N GLU A 38 12.83 5.37 11.44
CA GLU A 38 13.46 4.05 11.37
C GLU A 38 14.79 4.01 12.15
N ARG A 39 15.33 5.16 12.58
CA ARG A 39 16.58 5.22 13.34
C ARG A 39 16.54 4.47 14.67
N PRO A 40 15.47 4.53 15.49
CA PRO A 40 15.37 3.73 16.71
C PRO A 40 15.53 2.23 16.42
N LYS A 41 14.91 1.72 15.35
CA LYS A 41 15.09 0.33 14.88
C LYS A 41 16.55 0.05 14.54
N SER A 42 17.26 0.98 13.88
CA SER A 42 18.68 0.77 13.54
C SER A 42 19.63 0.71 14.75
N LEU A 43 19.23 1.25 15.90
CA LEU A 43 19.98 1.18 17.15
C LEU A 43 19.73 -0.13 17.89
N MET A 44 18.48 -0.60 17.84
CA MET A 44 18.09 -1.89 18.39
C MET A 44 18.41 -2.98 17.36
N LYS A 45 19.53 -3.70 17.48
CA LYS A 45 19.87 -4.86 16.63
C LYS A 45 18.85 -6.03 16.70
N GLY A 46 17.64 -5.80 17.23
CA GLY A 46 16.60 -6.78 17.45
C GLY A 46 15.53 -6.82 16.35
N ASN A 47 14.62 -7.77 16.50
CA ASN A 47 13.45 -7.95 15.65
C ASN A 47 12.55 -6.70 15.68
N LEU A 48 12.04 -6.27 14.52
CA LEU A 48 11.10 -5.14 14.41
C LEU A 48 9.89 -5.31 15.34
N LEU A 49 9.37 -6.53 15.46
CA LEU A 49 8.27 -6.84 16.37
C LEU A 49 8.62 -6.52 17.82
N PHE A 50 9.84 -6.85 18.25
CA PHE A 50 10.32 -6.57 19.61
C PHE A 50 10.46 -5.07 19.84
N ALA A 51 11.01 -4.32 18.88
CA ALA A 51 11.10 -2.86 18.99
C ALA A 51 9.70 -2.20 19.10
N SER A 52 8.73 -2.67 18.32
CA SER A 52 7.34 -2.21 18.39
C SER A 52 6.66 -2.57 19.71
N ALA A 53 6.87 -3.78 20.22
CA ALA A 53 6.35 -4.21 21.50
C ALA A 53 6.95 -3.40 22.66
N LEU A 54 8.26 -3.15 22.63
CA LEU A 54 8.94 -2.30 23.61
C LEU A 54 8.42 -0.86 23.57
N PHE A 55 8.17 -0.32 22.37
CA PHE A 55 7.58 1.00 22.20
C PHE A 55 6.17 1.08 22.81
N ALA A 56 5.28 0.13 22.50
CA ALA A 56 3.95 0.06 23.10
C ALA A 56 4.03 -0.08 24.63
N THR A 57 4.88 -0.98 25.13
CA THR A 57 5.05 -1.23 26.57
C THR A 57 5.55 0.03 27.27
N SER A 58 6.48 0.77 26.67
CA SER A 58 7.00 2.02 27.24
C SER A 58 5.91 3.08 27.35
N LEU A 59 5.07 3.24 26.32
CA LEU A 59 3.95 4.18 26.35
C LEU A 59 2.90 3.78 27.39
N PHE A 60 2.58 2.47 27.47
CA PHE A 60 1.69 1.95 28.49
C PHE A 60 2.23 2.20 29.90
N LEU A 61 3.51 1.91 30.14
CA LEU A 61 4.14 2.16 31.44
C LEU A 61 4.15 3.64 31.82
N ILE A 62 4.39 4.55 30.87
CA ILE A 62 4.29 6.00 31.13
C ILE A 62 2.85 6.38 31.52
N HIS A 63 1.86 5.86 30.82
CA HIS A 63 0.44 6.12 31.11
C HIS A 63 0.01 5.54 32.47
N PHE A 64 0.47 4.33 32.76
CA PHE A 64 0.26 3.64 34.04
C PHE A 64 0.97 4.35 35.20
N VAL A 65 2.19 4.83 35.00
CA VAL A 65 2.90 5.63 36.02
C VAL A 65 2.17 6.94 36.27
N ALA A 66 1.60 7.56 35.24
CA ALA A 66 0.82 8.79 35.38
C ALA A 66 -0.41 8.63 36.28
N SER A 67 -1.05 7.46 36.34
CA SER A 67 -2.19 7.26 37.24
C SER A 67 -1.81 7.27 38.72
N PHE A 68 -0.57 6.91 39.09
CA PHE A 68 -0.13 7.00 40.50
C PHE A 68 0.05 8.44 40.99
N PHE A 69 0.13 9.41 40.07
CA PHE A 69 0.22 10.83 40.42
C PHE A 69 -1.16 11.51 40.53
N GLU A 70 -2.24 10.78 40.24
CA GLU A 70 -3.61 11.26 40.45
C GLU A 70 -4.09 10.99 41.88
N ASN A 71 -5.18 11.66 42.29
CA ASN A 71 -5.81 11.44 43.59
C ASN A 71 -6.25 9.97 43.79
N GLU A 72 -6.44 9.55 45.06
CA GLU A 72 -6.64 8.16 45.53
C GLU A 72 -7.69 7.30 44.81
N ASN A 73 -8.55 7.90 43.98
CA ASN A 73 -9.64 7.22 43.26
C ASN A 73 -9.24 6.70 41.86
N VAL A 74 -8.08 7.09 41.30
CA VAL A 74 -7.61 6.53 40.02
C VAL A 74 -6.78 5.30 40.29
N THR A 75 -7.39 4.14 40.15
CA THR A 75 -6.66 2.88 40.25
C THR A 75 -6.14 2.47 38.87
N ALA A 76 -5.10 1.65 38.87
CA ALA A 76 -4.66 0.89 37.69
C ALA A 76 -5.80 0.24 36.90
N ASN A 77 -6.89 -0.12 37.58
CA ASN A 77 -8.05 -0.75 36.97
C ASN A 77 -8.82 0.20 36.06
N THR A 78 -8.85 1.51 36.36
CA THR A 78 -9.54 2.50 35.53
C THR A 78 -8.98 2.51 34.11
N ILE A 79 -7.65 2.50 33.95
CA ILE A 79 -6.96 2.44 32.64
C ILE A 79 -7.33 1.18 31.83
N ILE A 80 -7.61 0.07 32.52
CA ILE A 80 -7.99 -1.19 31.88
C ILE A 80 -9.47 -1.17 31.52
N GLU A 81 -10.32 -0.72 32.45
CA GLU A 81 -11.78 -0.65 32.32
C GLU A 81 -12.22 0.31 31.21
N ASP A 82 -11.57 1.47 31.09
CA ASP A 82 -11.87 2.46 30.05
C ASP A 82 -11.13 2.22 28.73
N PHE A 83 -10.37 1.12 28.64
CA PHE A 83 -9.67 0.71 27.42
C PHE A 83 -8.57 1.67 26.93
N SER A 84 -8.17 2.65 27.75
CA SER A 84 -7.13 3.63 27.40
C SER A 84 -5.77 2.98 27.12
N PHE A 85 -5.43 1.86 27.78
CA PHE A 85 -4.20 1.10 27.51
C PHE A 85 -4.05 0.69 26.04
N PHE A 86 -5.18 0.50 25.34
CA PHE A 86 -5.19 0.02 23.98
C PHE A 86 -4.57 1.02 23.00
N ILE A 87 -4.55 2.32 23.33
CA ILE A 87 -3.88 3.33 22.51
C ILE A 87 -2.37 3.10 22.43
N SER A 88 -1.75 2.55 23.48
CA SER A 88 -0.33 2.18 23.49
C SER A 88 -0.07 1.02 22.54
N ILE A 89 -0.96 0.03 22.51
CA ILE A 89 -0.92 -1.10 21.57
C ILE A 89 -1.07 -0.59 20.14
N LEU A 90 -2.05 0.29 19.90
CA LEU A 90 -2.27 0.93 18.60
C LEU A 90 -1.02 1.69 18.12
N CYS A 91 -0.33 2.42 19.01
CA CYS A 91 0.94 3.08 18.71
C CYS A 91 2.03 2.06 18.32
N GLY A 92 2.15 0.94 19.04
CA GLY A 92 3.09 -0.13 18.72
C GLY A 92 2.82 -0.78 17.37
N VAL A 93 1.56 -1.11 17.08
CA VAL A 93 1.13 -1.66 15.79
C VAL A 93 1.37 -0.65 14.67
N GLY A 94 1.01 0.61 14.86
CA GLY A 94 1.31 1.69 13.91
C GLY A 94 2.80 1.81 13.62
N PHE A 95 3.64 1.78 14.66
CA PHE A 95 5.09 1.80 14.52
C PHE A 95 5.62 0.56 13.78
N TYR A 96 5.05 -0.62 14.03
CA TYR A 96 5.38 -1.84 13.29
C TYR A 96 5.06 -1.70 11.79
N LEU A 97 3.83 -1.31 11.48
CA LEU A 97 3.32 -1.22 10.10
C LEU A 97 4.06 -0.16 9.28
N ILE A 98 4.39 1.00 9.87
CA ILE A 98 5.09 2.05 9.12
C ILE A 98 6.53 1.67 8.75
N ASN A 99 7.20 0.88 9.60
CA ASN A 99 8.53 0.34 9.29
C ASN A 99 8.44 -0.74 8.20
N LEU A 100 7.42 -1.61 8.24
CA LEU A 100 7.18 -2.57 7.15
C LEU A 100 6.88 -1.87 5.82
N ALA A 101 6.05 -0.82 5.84
CA ALA A 101 5.74 -0.01 4.67
C ALA A 101 6.98 0.65 4.08
N ALA A 102 7.89 1.14 4.93
CA ALA A 102 9.18 1.69 4.52
C ALA A 102 10.10 0.64 3.86
N ASP A 103 10.22 -0.55 4.47
CA ASP A 103 10.96 -1.68 3.91
C ASP A 103 10.40 -2.09 2.54
N LYS A 104 9.06 -2.13 2.41
CA LYS A 104 8.39 -2.49 1.15
C LYS A 104 8.53 -1.42 0.08
N LEU A 105 8.46 -0.15 0.43
CA LEU A 105 8.68 0.93 -0.53
C LEU A 105 10.12 0.92 -1.08
N ARG A 106 11.13 0.64 -0.24
CA ARG A 106 12.52 0.49 -0.67
C ARG A 106 12.67 -0.63 -1.70
N SER A 107 12.12 -1.81 -1.38
CA SER A 107 12.13 -2.95 -2.32
C SER A 107 11.35 -2.65 -3.60
N PHE A 108 10.22 -1.93 -3.49
CA PHE A 108 9.42 -1.54 -4.64
C PHE A 108 10.23 -0.69 -5.63
N ILE A 109 10.94 0.34 -5.16
CA ILE A 109 11.77 1.21 -6.02
C ILE A 109 12.84 0.43 -6.78
N VAL A 110 13.47 -0.53 -6.11
CA VAL A 110 14.46 -1.41 -6.75
C VAL A 110 13.81 -2.25 -7.86
N ASN A 111 12.64 -2.83 -7.58
CA ASN A 111 11.93 -3.66 -8.54
C ASN A 111 11.26 -2.86 -9.66
N LEU A 112 11.03 -1.56 -9.48
CA LEU A 112 10.50 -0.68 -10.54
C LEU A 112 11.46 -0.51 -11.71
N VAL A 113 12.76 -0.71 -11.50
CA VAL A 113 13.75 -0.70 -12.59
C VAL A 113 13.46 -1.81 -13.59
N ASP A 114 13.06 -2.99 -13.12
CA ASP A 114 12.76 -4.15 -13.96
C ASP A 114 11.52 -3.95 -14.85
N LEU A 115 10.66 -2.98 -14.48
CA LEU A 115 9.44 -2.61 -15.20
C LEU A 115 9.65 -1.54 -16.27
N THR A 116 10.84 -0.92 -16.35
CA THR A 116 11.12 0.13 -17.35
C THR A 116 11.67 -0.42 -18.66
N ARG A 117 11.18 0.11 -19.80
CA ARG A 117 11.46 -0.41 -21.16
C ARG A 117 12.90 -0.21 -21.60
N ASP A 118 13.41 0.98 -21.38
CA ASP A 118 14.83 1.28 -21.50
C ASP A 118 15.37 1.40 -20.08
N VAL A 119 16.49 0.74 -19.79
CA VAL A 119 17.31 1.02 -18.60
C VAL A 119 17.97 2.38 -18.80
N ASN A 120 17.14 3.40 -19.01
CA ASN A 120 17.58 4.75 -19.15
C ASN A 120 17.83 5.22 -17.73
N ARG A 121 19.11 5.26 -17.35
CA ARG A 121 19.59 5.65 -16.01
C ARG A 121 18.87 6.89 -15.49
N GLU A 122 18.51 7.81 -16.38
CA GLU A 122 17.71 9.00 -16.09
C GLU A 122 16.33 8.71 -15.46
N LYS A 123 15.60 7.71 -15.95
CA LYS A 123 14.29 7.32 -15.40
C LYS A 123 14.41 6.72 -14.01
N ALA A 124 15.35 5.79 -13.82
CA ALA A 124 15.60 5.23 -12.50
C ALA A 124 16.11 6.29 -11.51
N GLU A 125 16.95 7.23 -11.98
CA GLU A 125 17.33 8.41 -11.20
C GLU A 125 16.13 9.31 -10.87
N SER A 126 15.13 9.40 -11.75
CA SER A 126 13.88 10.13 -11.48
C SER A 126 13.04 9.48 -10.37
N PHE A 127 12.92 8.14 -10.35
CA PHE A 127 12.26 7.42 -9.25
C PHE A 127 13.02 7.59 -7.94
N PHE A 128 14.34 7.47 -8.01
CA PHE A 128 15.21 7.68 -6.87
C PHE A 128 15.12 9.11 -6.34
N LYS A 129 15.01 10.10 -7.24
CA LYS A 129 14.79 11.51 -6.88
C LYS A 129 13.48 11.67 -6.13
N ILE A 130 12.36 11.14 -6.65
CA ILE A 130 11.05 11.16 -5.96
C ILE A 130 11.17 10.54 -4.57
N TYR A 131 11.84 9.40 -4.45
CA TYR A 131 12.06 8.75 -3.16
C TYR A 131 12.87 9.64 -2.19
N ILE A 132 13.96 10.24 -2.64
CA ILE A 132 14.80 11.10 -1.78
C ILE A 132 14.05 12.38 -1.38
N THR A 133 13.41 13.06 -2.33
CA THR A 133 12.77 14.36 -2.10
C THR A 133 11.45 14.26 -1.37
N ASP A 134 10.69 13.19 -1.59
CA ASP A 134 9.32 13.09 -1.08
C ASP A 134 9.21 12.09 0.07
N PHE A 135 9.91 10.95 -0.01
CA PHE A 135 9.91 9.97 1.06
C PHE A 135 10.96 10.29 2.12
N LEU A 136 12.25 10.40 1.79
CA LEU A 136 13.30 10.63 2.80
C LEU A 136 13.40 12.07 3.32
N SER A 137 12.61 12.99 2.77
CA SER A 137 12.58 14.37 3.25
C SER A 137 11.99 14.44 4.66
N LYS A 138 12.89 14.61 5.63
CA LYS A 138 12.55 14.81 7.05
C LYS A 138 11.52 15.93 7.22
N LYS A 139 11.69 17.05 6.51
CA LYS A 139 10.77 18.19 6.59
C LYS A 139 9.34 17.79 6.23
N ARG A 140 9.18 17.04 5.14
CA ARG A 140 7.86 16.63 4.66
C ARG A 140 7.24 15.56 5.55
N GLN A 141 8.01 14.56 5.98
CA GLN A 141 7.51 13.54 6.90
C GLN A 141 7.10 14.16 8.25
N LEU A 142 7.93 15.05 8.80
CA LEU A 142 7.61 15.79 10.03
C LEU A 142 6.36 16.66 9.84
N LEU A 143 6.23 17.38 8.72
CA LEU A 143 5.07 18.21 8.45
C LEU A 143 3.77 17.38 8.45
N PHE A 144 3.74 16.28 7.68
CA PHE A 144 2.57 15.40 7.65
C PHE A 144 2.29 14.77 9.02
N GLY A 145 3.33 14.32 9.72
CA GLY A 145 3.19 13.78 11.07
C GLY A 145 2.62 14.82 12.04
N LEU A 146 3.16 16.03 12.08
CA LEU A 146 2.69 17.10 12.96
C LEU A 146 1.23 17.49 12.65
N ILE A 147 0.86 17.62 11.37
CA ILE A 147 -0.50 17.95 10.96
C ILE A 147 -1.49 16.87 11.43
N PHE A 148 -1.22 15.59 11.13
CA PHE A 148 -2.14 14.52 11.53
C PHE A 148 -2.13 14.25 13.03
N GLY A 149 -0.99 14.42 13.71
CA GLY A 149 -0.90 14.35 15.17
C GLY A 149 -1.77 15.43 15.83
N ALA A 150 -1.64 16.68 15.38
CA ALA A 150 -2.46 17.79 15.87
C ALA A 150 -3.95 17.58 15.56
N LEU A 151 -4.29 17.15 14.34
CA LEU A 151 -5.68 16.84 13.96
C LEU A 151 -6.28 15.74 14.86
N ASN A 152 -5.52 14.69 15.19
CA ASN A 152 -6.02 13.63 16.09
C ASN A 152 -6.29 14.15 17.50
N VAL A 153 -5.42 15.01 18.04
CA VAL A 153 -5.66 15.64 19.34
C VAL A 153 -6.90 16.55 19.30
N ILE A 154 -7.06 17.35 18.25
CA ILE A 154 -8.23 18.21 18.05
C ILE A 154 -9.51 17.36 17.98
N VAL A 155 -9.50 16.28 17.21
CA VAL A 155 -10.64 15.37 17.10
C VAL A 155 -10.96 14.73 18.45
N ALA A 156 -9.96 14.25 19.18
CA ALA A 156 -10.16 13.68 20.51
C ALA A 156 -10.77 14.69 21.50
N LEU A 157 -10.30 15.95 21.47
CA LEU A 157 -10.89 17.04 22.26
C LEU A 157 -12.35 17.32 21.87
N ILE A 158 -12.68 17.31 20.58
CA ILE A 158 -14.06 17.49 20.10
C ILE A 158 -14.95 16.32 20.53
N LEU A 159 -14.46 15.08 20.46
CA LEU A 159 -15.18 13.88 20.90
C LEU A 159 -15.37 13.82 22.43
N GLY A 160 -14.50 14.51 23.18
CA GLY A 160 -14.56 14.61 24.64
C GLY A 160 -13.88 13.43 25.33
N VAL A 161 -12.77 13.69 26.02
CA VAL A 161 -12.02 12.66 26.76
C VAL A 161 -12.48 12.66 28.22
N CYS A 162 -12.92 11.51 28.73
CA CYS A 162 -13.50 11.36 30.07
C CYS A 162 -12.62 11.91 31.21
N TYR A 163 -11.30 11.78 31.10
CA TYR A 163 -10.35 12.29 32.10
C TYR A 163 -10.37 13.82 32.27
N GLN A 164 -10.84 14.57 31.27
CA GLN A 164 -10.94 16.03 31.36
C GLN A 164 -12.03 16.44 32.37
N GLU A 165 -13.18 15.77 32.36
CA GLU A 165 -14.30 16.05 33.26
C GLU A 165 -13.97 15.60 34.70
N MET A 166 -13.26 14.47 34.83
CA MET A 166 -12.82 13.93 36.11
C MET A 166 -11.60 14.66 36.71
N LYS A 167 -11.00 15.61 35.97
CA LYS A 167 -9.80 16.38 36.36
C LYS A 167 -8.55 15.52 36.62
N TYR A 168 -8.41 14.41 35.88
CA TYR A 168 -7.22 13.55 35.92
C TYR A 168 -6.18 14.05 34.91
N TYR A 169 -5.44 15.09 35.27
CA TYR A 169 -4.61 15.86 34.33
C TYR A 169 -3.39 15.10 33.79
N TYR A 170 -2.73 14.28 34.60
CA TYR A 170 -1.57 13.48 34.18
C TYR A 170 -1.97 12.35 33.24
N VAL A 171 -3.05 11.64 33.58
CA VAL A 171 -3.60 10.55 32.74
C VAL A 171 -4.13 11.14 31.43
N PHE A 172 -4.87 12.24 31.49
CA PHE A 172 -5.31 12.99 30.30
C PHE A 172 -4.14 13.40 29.40
N THR A 173 -3.08 13.98 29.98
CA THR A 173 -1.92 14.45 29.20
C THR A 173 -1.20 13.30 28.51
N THR A 174 -0.98 12.19 29.22
CA THR A 174 -0.31 11.02 28.64
C THR A 174 -1.17 10.31 27.59
N LEU A 175 -2.49 10.29 27.73
CA LEU A 175 -3.40 9.83 26.67
C LEU A 175 -3.32 10.73 25.43
N MET A 176 -3.37 12.06 25.61
CA MET A 176 -3.27 13.02 24.50
C MET A 176 -1.95 12.93 23.74
N ILE A 177 -0.84 12.71 24.45
CA ILE A 177 0.46 12.44 23.82
C ILE A 177 0.41 11.19 22.95
N GLN A 178 -0.23 10.11 23.42
CA GLN A 178 -0.35 8.88 22.64
C GLN A 178 -1.27 9.05 21.42
N ILE A 179 -2.40 9.76 21.58
CA ILE A 179 -3.29 10.14 20.47
C ILE A 179 -2.52 10.97 19.42
N PHE A 180 -1.69 11.91 19.88
CA PHE A 180 -0.80 12.66 18.99
C PHE A 180 0.18 11.76 18.27
N ILE A 181 0.84 10.84 18.99
CA ILE A 181 1.84 9.91 18.42
C ILE A 181 1.22 9.02 17.35
N ILE A 182 0.06 8.41 17.60
CA ILE A 182 -0.58 7.56 16.59
C ILE A 182 -1.01 8.39 15.38
N GLY A 183 -1.53 9.60 15.58
CA GLY A 183 -1.83 10.52 14.51
C GLY A 183 -0.59 10.90 13.69
N PHE A 184 0.53 11.11 14.37
CA PHE A 184 1.81 11.42 13.75
C PHE A 184 2.33 10.25 12.89
N ILE A 185 2.26 9.03 13.40
CA ILE A 185 2.57 7.80 12.65
C ILE A 185 1.64 7.66 11.43
N GLY A 186 0.35 7.92 11.61
CA GLY A 186 -0.64 7.92 10.53
C GLY A 186 -0.31 8.94 9.44
N GLY A 187 0.05 10.16 9.82
CA GLY A 187 0.46 11.22 8.87
C GLY A 187 1.69 10.83 8.04
N ILE A 188 2.71 10.25 8.68
CA ILE A 188 3.86 9.74 7.94
C ILE A 188 3.41 8.65 6.95
N SER A 189 2.55 7.72 7.38
CA SER A 189 2.02 6.64 6.53
C SER A 189 1.25 7.18 5.32
N VAL A 190 0.42 8.22 5.50
CA VAL A 190 -0.25 8.94 4.40
C VAL A 190 0.77 9.52 3.42
N ASN A 191 1.85 10.14 3.92
CA ASN A 191 2.91 10.64 3.04
C ASN A 191 3.58 9.51 2.23
N GLN A 192 3.84 8.35 2.84
CA GLN A 192 4.41 7.20 2.13
C GLN A 192 3.48 6.71 1.00
N THR A 193 2.18 6.65 1.28
CA THR A 193 1.17 6.32 0.27
C THR A 193 1.19 7.30 -0.89
N ILE A 194 1.27 8.60 -0.62
CA ILE A 194 1.37 9.62 -1.68
C ILE A 194 2.62 9.37 -2.55
N VAL A 195 3.74 8.97 -1.95
CA VAL A 195 4.95 8.62 -2.71
C VAL A 195 4.73 7.39 -3.60
N VAL A 196 4.11 6.33 -3.08
CA VAL A 196 3.74 5.13 -3.87
C VAL A 196 2.88 5.54 -5.07
N LEU A 197 1.84 6.34 -4.84
CA LEU A 197 0.95 6.81 -5.90
C LEU A 197 1.68 7.65 -6.95
N LYS A 198 2.58 8.55 -6.54
CA LYS A 198 3.42 9.33 -7.47
C LYS A 198 4.36 8.46 -8.31
N LEU A 199 4.97 7.44 -7.70
CA LEU A 199 5.84 6.51 -8.41
C LEU A 199 5.06 5.72 -9.45
N ILE A 200 3.89 5.20 -9.08
CA ILE A 200 3.00 4.47 -10.01
C ILE A 200 2.51 5.40 -11.12
N ASP A 201 2.11 6.62 -10.78
CA ASP A 201 1.63 7.61 -11.74
C ASP A 201 2.70 7.94 -12.79
N LYS A 202 3.96 8.08 -12.34
CA LYS A 202 5.13 8.32 -13.20
C LYS A 202 5.41 7.14 -14.12
N ILE A 203 5.24 5.90 -13.65
CA ILE A 203 5.43 4.69 -14.47
C ILE A 203 4.27 4.46 -15.43
N SER A 204 3.06 4.86 -15.05
CA SER A 204 1.83 4.68 -15.84
C SER A 204 1.80 5.51 -17.14
N VAL A 205 2.92 6.07 -17.58
CA VAL A 205 3.08 6.70 -18.88
C VAL A 205 3.37 5.60 -19.90
N LYS A 206 2.51 5.46 -20.91
CA LYS A 206 2.44 4.31 -21.83
C LYS A 206 3.78 3.93 -22.49
N ASP A 207 4.64 4.89 -22.77
CA ASP A 207 5.93 4.66 -23.44
C ASP A 207 7.03 4.18 -22.49
N ASP A 208 6.78 4.18 -21.18
CA ASP A 208 7.81 3.93 -20.16
C ASP A 208 7.80 2.51 -19.61
N ILE A 209 6.70 1.76 -19.76
CA ILE A 209 6.54 0.41 -19.20
C ILE A 209 6.99 -0.68 -20.18
N ASN A 210 7.84 -1.59 -19.69
CA ASN A 210 8.24 -2.81 -20.40
C ASN A 210 7.23 -3.94 -20.18
N LEU A 211 6.08 -3.87 -20.84
CA LEU A 211 5.07 -4.92 -20.74
C LEU A 211 5.51 -6.15 -21.55
N LYS A 212 5.69 -7.29 -20.86
CA LYS A 212 6.08 -8.56 -21.46
C LYS A 212 5.01 -9.61 -21.19
N HIS A 213 4.26 -10.03 -22.20
CA HIS A 213 3.22 -11.06 -22.06
C HIS A 213 3.77 -12.45 -21.66
N PHE A 214 5.06 -12.71 -21.81
CA PHE A 214 5.70 -13.95 -21.35
C PHE A 214 6.15 -13.92 -19.88
N TYR A 215 5.88 -12.83 -19.16
CA TYR A 215 6.26 -12.77 -17.75
C TYR A 215 5.50 -13.85 -16.96
N PRO A 216 6.16 -14.57 -16.04
CA PRO A 216 5.56 -15.73 -15.34
C PRO A 216 4.38 -15.36 -14.44
N ASP A 217 4.16 -14.06 -14.19
CA ASP A 217 3.12 -13.55 -13.29
C ASP A 217 1.71 -13.45 -13.94
N LYS A 218 1.58 -13.70 -15.25
CA LYS A 218 0.36 -13.49 -16.04
C LYS A 218 -0.21 -12.06 -15.99
N CYS A 219 0.57 -11.09 -15.51
CA CYS A 219 0.21 -9.67 -15.36
C CYS A 219 1.20 -8.76 -16.10
N ALA A 220 1.95 -9.32 -17.06
CA ALA A 220 2.96 -8.64 -17.86
C ALA A 220 4.04 -7.91 -17.04
N GLY A 221 4.39 -8.43 -15.85
CA GLY A 221 5.36 -7.84 -14.92
C GLY A 221 4.78 -6.85 -13.92
N THR A 222 3.52 -6.44 -14.08
CA THR A 222 2.88 -5.43 -13.21
C THR A 222 2.45 -5.96 -11.84
N LEU A 223 2.62 -7.26 -11.56
CA LEU A 223 2.28 -7.84 -10.26
C LEU A 223 3.07 -7.19 -9.11
N ILE A 224 4.27 -6.67 -9.38
CA ILE A 224 5.08 -5.90 -8.41
C ILE A 224 4.33 -4.66 -7.93
N ILE A 225 3.62 -3.97 -8.83
CA ILE A 225 2.75 -2.82 -8.48
C ILE A 225 1.55 -3.32 -7.66
N GLY A 226 0.98 -4.47 -8.03
CA GLY A 226 -0.08 -5.09 -7.24
C GLY A 226 0.32 -5.43 -5.80
N ASP A 227 1.48 -6.06 -5.61
CA ASP A 227 1.95 -6.48 -4.28
C ASP A 227 2.12 -5.28 -3.34
N ILE A 228 2.69 -4.16 -3.82
CA ILE A 228 2.86 -2.97 -2.99
C ILE A 228 1.52 -2.33 -2.61
N LEU A 229 0.59 -2.20 -3.57
CA LEU A 229 -0.73 -1.62 -3.35
C LEU A 229 -1.53 -2.46 -2.37
N PHE A 230 -1.54 -3.78 -2.58
CA PHE A 230 -2.19 -4.73 -1.68
C PHE A 230 -1.66 -4.61 -0.25
N ARG A 231 -0.33 -4.62 -0.06
CA ARG A 231 0.27 -4.53 1.29
C ARG A 231 -0.12 -3.24 2.00
N PHE A 232 -0.02 -2.10 1.32
CA PHE A 232 -0.42 -0.81 1.90
C PHE A 232 -1.90 -0.83 2.27
N SER A 233 -2.77 -1.32 1.40
CA SER A 233 -4.19 -1.45 1.70
C SER A 233 -4.48 -2.35 2.91
N ILE A 234 -3.76 -3.48 3.06
CA ILE A 234 -3.87 -4.35 4.25
C ILE A 234 -3.38 -3.63 5.52
N TYR A 235 -2.33 -2.81 5.45
CA TYR A 235 -1.87 -2.02 6.59
C TYR A 235 -2.93 -1.01 7.05
N PHE A 236 -3.61 -0.33 6.12
CA PHE A 236 -4.70 0.58 6.44
C PHE A 236 -5.95 -0.13 6.98
N ILE A 237 -6.29 -1.32 6.47
CA ILE A 237 -7.36 -2.14 7.06
C ILE A 237 -7.00 -2.53 8.49
N THR A 238 -5.78 -3.00 8.71
CA THR A 238 -5.31 -3.44 10.03
C THR A 238 -5.40 -2.30 11.03
N ILE A 239 -4.86 -1.12 10.72
CA ILE A 239 -4.93 0.02 11.64
C ILE A 239 -6.37 0.53 11.82
N GLY A 240 -7.19 0.47 10.75
CA GLY A 240 -8.61 0.82 10.80
C GLY A 240 -9.40 -0.04 11.78
N ILE A 241 -9.15 -1.36 11.80
CA ILE A 241 -9.78 -2.28 12.76
C ILE A 241 -9.42 -1.88 14.20
N PHE A 242 -8.14 -1.60 14.48
CA PHE A 242 -7.74 -1.20 15.83
C PHE A 242 -8.32 0.17 16.23
N ILE A 243 -8.38 1.14 15.31
CA ILE A 243 -9.04 2.43 15.55
C ILE A 243 -10.52 2.22 15.86
N PHE A 244 -11.21 1.39 15.08
CA PHE A 244 -12.62 1.05 15.30
C PHE A 244 -12.86 0.42 16.67
N ILE A 245 -12.04 -0.56 17.07
CA ILE A 245 -12.11 -1.19 18.39
C ILE A 245 -11.89 -0.13 19.49
N PHE A 246 -10.87 0.71 19.37
CA PHE A 246 -10.59 1.76 20.36
C PHE A 246 -11.75 2.75 20.48
N MET A 247 -12.23 3.29 19.36
CA MET A 247 -13.29 4.29 19.31
C MET A 247 -14.59 3.79 19.95
N HIS A 248 -14.89 2.49 19.83
CA HIS A 248 -16.11 1.90 20.38
C HIS A 248 -16.01 1.53 21.87
N ASN A 249 -14.81 1.20 22.36
CA ASN A 249 -14.62 0.79 23.76
C ASN A 249 -14.23 1.96 24.67
N PHE A 250 -13.60 3.00 24.14
CA PHE A 250 -13.23 4.18 24.92
C PHE A 250 -14.44 5.10 25.15
N GLU A 251 -14.57 5.63 26.37
CA GLU A 251 -15.68 6.50 26.73
C GLU A 251 -15.49 7.95 26.26
N TRP A 252 -16.14 8.30 25.15
CA TRP A 252 -16.18 9.67 24.64
C TRP A 252 -17.35 10.47 25.24
N THR A 253 -17.05 11.51 26.01
CA THR A 253 -18.08 12.21 26.81
C THR A 253 -19.05 13.03 25.96
N ASN A 254 -18.57 13.68 24.90
CA ASN A 254 -19.44 14.49 24.02
C ASN A 254 -20.29 13.63 23.08
N LEU A 255 -20.02 12.32 22.95
CA LEU A 255 -20.93 11.39 22.26
C LEU A 255 -22.12 10.99 23.13
N LYS A 256 -22.01 11.07 24.47
CA LYS A 256 -23.07 10.70 25.44
C LYS A 256 -24.01 11.87 25.79
N ASN A 257 -23.54 13.12 25.77
CA ASN A 257 -24.32 14.31 26.20
C ASN A 257 -25.21 14.93 25.08
N GLY A 258 -26.35 15.53 25.43
CA GLY A 258 -27.56 15.78 24.60
C GLY A 258 -27.55 16.70 23.33
N PHE A 259 -28.75 16.99 22.83
CA PHE A 259 -29.22 16.90 21.42
C PHE A 259 -28.61 17.79 20.30
N ALA A 260 -28.04 18.96 20.55
CA ALA A 260 -27.66 19.89 19.45
C ALA A 260 -26.21 19.70 18.94
N TYR A 261 -25.29 19.31 19.82
CA TYR A 261 -23.90 18.98 19.46
C TYR A 261 -23.77 17.58 18.82
N LYS A 262 -24.85 16.78 18.86
CA LYS A 262 -24.86 15.34 18.56
C LYS A 262 -24.52 14.99 17.10
N TYR A 263 -24.98 15.75 16.12
CA TYR A 263 -24.85 15.33 14.71
C TYR A 263 -23.46 15.53 14.13
N TYR A 264 -22.82 16.66 14.37
CA TYR A 264 -21.50 16.94 13.80
C TYR A 264 -20.40 16.14 14.51
N VAL A 265 -20.46 15.99 15.84
CA VAL A 265 -19.50 15.18 16.62
C VAL A 265 -19.63 13.71 16.21
N LYS A 266 -20.87 13.20 16.07
CA LYS A 266 -21.12 11.82 15.62
C LYS A 266 -20.69 11.62 14.17
N GLY A 267 -20.99 12.57 13.27
CA GLY A 267 -20.53 12.53 11.89
C GLY A 267 -19.00 12.52 11.78
N LEU A 268 -18.33 13.31 12.63
CA LEU A 268 -16.87 13.32 12.73
C LEU A 268 -16.33 11.99 13.26
N ALA A 269 -16.93 11.40 14.30
CA ALA A 269 -16.55 10.10 14.83
C ALA A 269 -16.65 9.01 13.75
N ILE A 270 -17.81 8.92 13.08
CA ILE A 270 -18.07 7.97 11.99
C ILE A 270 -17.05 8.18 10.85
N PHE A 271 -16.81 9.42 10.46
CA PHE A 271 -15.82 9.73 9.43
C PHE A 271 -14.42 9.25 9.85
N TRP A 272 -14.02 9.51 11.10
CA TRP A 272 -12.71 9.13 11.61
C TRP A 272 -12.52 7.61 11.68
N GLU A 273 -13.57 6.88 12.06
CA GLU A 273 -13.60 5.41 12.06
C GLU A 273 -13.51 4.82 10.65
N ILE A 274 -14.25 5.39 9.69
CA ILE A 274 -14.31 4.89 8.32
C ILE A 274 -13.06 5.27 7.50
N PHE A 275 -12.40 6.38 7.84
CA PHE A 275 -11.34 6.98 7.04
C PHE A 275 -10.19 6.02 6.66
N PRO A 276 -9.64 5.18 7.56
CA PRO A 276 -8.62 4.20 7.19
C PRO A 276 -9.09 3.19 6.14
N PHE A 277 -10.36 2.77 6.16
CA PHE A 277 -10.92 1.85 5.17
C PHE A 277 -11.10 2.51 3.81
N LEU A 278 -11.49 3.80 3.78
CA LEU A 278 -11.54 4.59 2.55
C LEU A 278 -10.15 4.71 1.93
N LEU A 279 -9.13 4.98 2.75
CA LEU A 279 -7.74 4.99 2.28
C LEU A 279 -7.31 3.63 1.73
N ALA A 280 -7.64 2.53 2.42
CA ALA A 280 -7.32 1.19 1.95
C ALA A 280 -7.93 0.89 0.58
N ALA A 281 -9.20 1.23 0.39
CA ALA A 281 -9.90 1.07 -0.89
C ALA A 281 -9.33 1.98 -1.97
N ALA A 282 -9.09 3.26 -1.66
CA ALA A 282 -8.52 4.22 -2.60
C ALA A 282 -7.15 3.76 -3.12
N ILE A 283 -6.28 3.28 -2.23
CA ILE A 283 -4.96 2.73 -2.60
C ILE A 283 -5.10 1.48 -3.45
N PHE A 284 -6.04 0.59 -3.12
CA PHE A 284 -6.20 -0.66 -3.85
C PHE A 284 -6.76 -0.43 -5.27
N PHE A 285 -7.75 0.44 -5.41
CA PHE A 285 -8.51 0.57 -6.67
C PHE A 285 -8.02 1.68 -7.60
N LEU A 286 -7.68 2.86 -7.09
CA LEU A 286 -7.38 4.03 -7.94
C LEU A 286 -6.16 3.80 -8.87
N PRO A 287 -4.96 3.46 -8.35
CA PRO A 287 -3.81 3.19 -9.21
C PRO A 287 -4.01 1.95 -10.08
N ALA A 288 -4.69 0.93 -9.56
CA ALA A 288 -4.95 -0.30 -10.31
C ALA A 288 -5.84 -0.07 -11.54
N LYS A 289 -6.84 0.81 -11.43
CA LYS A 289 -7.68 1.19 -12.58
C LYS A 289 -6.85 1.81 -13.70
N LYS A 290 -5.89 2.69 -13.36
CA LYS A 290 -5.00 3.33 -14.34
C LYS A 290 -4.13 2.28 -15.05
N ILE A 291 -3.50 1.39 -14.29
CA ILE A 291 -2.68 0.30 -14.85
C ILE A 291 -3.52 -0.66 -15.69
N ASN A 292 -4.75 -0.96 -15.27
CA ASN A 292 -5.65 -1.83 -16.02
C ASN A 292 -5.98 -1.27 -17.41
N SER A 293 -6.20 0.04 -17.53
CA SER A 293 -6.39 0.68 -18.84
C SER A 293 -5.19 0.46 -19.76
N ILE A 294 -3.97 0.60 -19.23
CA ILE A 294 -2.74 0.45 -20.01
C ILE A 294 -2.52 -1.01 -20.44
N LEU A 295 -2.78 -1.96 -19.53
CA LEU A 295 -2.66 -3.38 -19.81
C LEU A 295 -3.69 -3.88 -20.80
N ASP A 296 -4.92 -3.37 -20.72
CA ASP A 296 -5.99 -3.71 -21.67
C ASP A 296 -5.65 -3.20 -23.07
N GLU A 297 -5.23 -1.94 -23.20
CA GLU A 297 -4.74 -1.40 -24.47
C GLU A 297 -3.56 -2.19 -25.04
N TYR A 298 -2.59 -2.56 -24.19
CA TYR A 298 -1.45 -3.40 -24.58
C TYR A 298 -1.89 -4.77 -25.08
N LYS A 299 -2.80 -5.43 -24.35
CA LYS A 299 -3.34 -6.75 -24.71
C LYS A 299 -4.01 -6.70 -26.07
N VAL A 300 -4.92 -5.76 -26.29
CA VAL A 300 -5.63 -5.58 -27.56
C VAL A 300 -4.65 -5.29 -28.70
N PHE A 301 -3.70 -4.39 -28.49
CA PHE A 301 -2.71 -4.02 -29.51
C PHE A 301 -1.83 -5.19 -29.94
N GLU A 302 -1.24 -5.92 -28.99
CA GLU A 302 -0.39 -7.07 -29.31
C GLU A 302 -1.19 -8.25 -29.90
N GLN A 303 -2.42 -8.50 -29.42
CA GLN A 303 -3.31 -9.50 -30.04
C GLN A 303 -3.62 -9.16 -31.50
N LEU A 304 -3.97 -7.91 -31.81
CA LEU A 304 -4.22 -7.49 -33.19
C LEU A 304 -2.99 -7.69 -34.09
N LYS A 305 -1.80 -7.38 -33.58
CA LYS A 305 -0.53 -7.56 -34.29
C LYS A 305 -0.21 -9.03 -34.55
N ILE A 306 -0.44 -9.92 -33.57
CA ILE A 306 -0.22 -11.36 -33.73
C ILE A 306 -1.25 -11.97 -34.66
N ARG A 307 -2.53 -11.62 -34.54
CA ARG A 307 -3.60 -12.12 -35.44
C ARG A 307 -3.39 -11.68 -36.88
N LYS A 308 -2.91 -10.45 -37.12
CA LYS A 308 -2.48 -10.01 -38.46
C LYS A 308 -1.35 -10.89 -39.03
N ARG A 309 -0.36 -11.25 -38.20
CA ARG A 309 0.74 -12.15 -38.61
C ARG A 309 0.26 -13.58 -38.84
N LEU A 310 -0.64 -14.10 -38.00
CA LEU A 310 -1.26 -15.41 -38.19
C LEU A 310 -2.03 -15.48 -39.51
N LYS A 311 -2.84 -14.46 -39.81
CA LYS A 311 -3.55 -14.36 -41.09
C LYS A 311 -2.57 -14.36 -42.27
N HIS A 312 -1.53 -13.53 -42.21
CA HIS A 312 -0.51 -13.49 -43.25
C HIS A 312 0.21 -14.84 -43.46
N LEU A 313 0.56 -15.54 -42.37
CA LEU A 313 1.15 -16.88 -42.48
C LEU A 313 0.16 -17.90 -43.07
N SER A 314 -1.12 -17.81 -42.70
CA SER A 314 -2.17 -18.66 -43.25
C SER A 314 -2.31 -18.46 -44.75
N ASP A 315 -2.33 -17.20 -45.22
CA ASP A 315 -2.41 -16.87 -46.65
C ASP A 315 -1.20 -17.44 -47.41
N LEU A 316 0.03 -17.27 -46.87
CA LEU A 316 1.24 -17.86 -47.45
C LEU A 316 1.23 -19.39 -47.51
N MET A 317 0.61 -20.05 -46.53
CA MET A 317 0.48 -21.50 -46.52
C MET A 317 -0.50 -22.01 -47.58
N LEU A 318 -1.57 -21.25 -47.86
CA LEU A 318 -2.55 -21.55 -48.91
C LEU A 318 -1.96 -21.38 -50.32
N ASP A 319 -1.06 -20.43 -50.51
CA ASP A 319 -0.40 -20.16 -51.79
C ASP A 319 0.63 -21.25 -52.19
N LEU A 320 1.06 -22.11 -51.25
CA LEU A 320 2.05 -23.15 -51.51
C LEU A 320 1.42 -24.40 -52.13
N LYS A 321 1.85 -24.76 -53.35
CA LYS A 321 1.47 -26.03 -53.98
C LYS A 321 2.16 -27.23 -53.30
N PRO A 322 1.43 -28.24 -52.79
CA PRO A 322 1.98 -29.34 -51.97
C PRO A 322 2.80 -30.38 -52.74
N GLU A 323 2.78 -30.33 -54.07
CA GLU A 323 3.40 -31.32 -54.96
C GLU A 323 4.92 -31.15 -55.11
N ASN A 324 5.46 -29.95 -54.81
CA ASN A 324 6.90 -29.67 -54.91
C ASN A 324 7.62 -29.98 -53.57
N PRO A 325 8.71 -30.78 -53.56
CA PRO A 325 9.48 -31.08 -52.34
C PRO A 325 9.97 -29.82 -51.59
N ASP A 326 10.32 -28.74 -52.30
CA ASP A 326 10.71 -27.46 -51.67
C ASP A 326 9.54 -26.79 -50.94
N SER A 327 8.32 -26.91 -51.49
CA SER A 327 7.10 -26.40 -50.85
C SER A 327 6.78 -27.16 -49.56
N LYS A 328 7.05 -28.47 -49.49
CA LYS A 328 6.86 -29.27 -48.27
C LYS A 328 7.78 -28.81 -47.14
N GLN A 329 9.03 -28.46 -47.44
CA GLN A 329 9.95 -27.94 -46.44
C GLN A 329 9.53 -26.55 -45.95
N LYS A 330 9.17 -25.64 -46.87
CA LYS A 330 8.65 -24.30 -46.52
C LYS A 330 7.38 -24.37 -45.69
N LEU A 331 6.46 -25.27 -46.02
CA LEU A 331 5.21 -25.48 -45.27
C LEU A 331 5.49 -25.94 -43.83
N LYS A 332 6.47 -26.82 -43.61
CA LYS A 332 6.87 -27.23 -42.25
C LYS A 332 7.37 -26.04 -41.42
N VAL A 333 8.19 -25.18 -42.01
CA VAL A 333 8.70 -23.97 -41.33
C VAL A 333 7.57 -22.99 -41.01
N LEU A 334 6.69 -22.71 -41.97
CA LEU A 334 5.53 -21.83 -41.77
C LEU A 334 4.59 -22.37 -40.70
N ASN A 335 4.27 -23.66 -40.72
CA ASN A 335 3.42 -24.30 -39.72
C ASN A 335 4.05 -24.22 -38.32
N HIS A 336 5.37 -24.38 -38.21
CA HIS A 336 6.07 -24.20 -36.93
C HIS A 336 5.94 -22.76 -36.40
N HIS A 337 6.13 -21.75 -37.24
CA HIS A 337 5.92 -20.35 -36.87
C HIS A 337 4.46 -20.04 -36.53
N PHE A 338 3.52 -20.61 -37.26
CA PHE A 338 2.08 -20.46 -37.02
C PHE A 338 1.71 -20.98 -35.62
N LYS A 339 2.09 -22.22 -35.29
CA LYS A 339 1.86 -22.80 -33.94
C LYS A 339 2.52 -21.98 -32.83
N ARG A 340 3.72 -21.44 -33.10
CA ARG A 340 4.38 -20.55 -32.14
C ARG A 340 3.55 -19.29 -31.90
N LEU A 341 3.05 -18.63 -32.94
CA LEU A 341 2.21 -17.43 -32.81
C LEU A 341 0.85 -17.73 -32.15
N GLU A 342 0.24 -18.88 -32.45
CA GLU A 342 -1.00 -19.34 -31.82
C GLU A 342 -0.84 -19.54 -30.30
N LYS A 343 0.31 -20.10 -29.87
CA LYS A 343 0.67 -20.17 -28.45
C LYS A 343 0.81 -18.78 -27.81
N ILE A 344 1.28 -17.78 -28.56
CA ILE A 344 1.38 -16.41 -28.06
C ILE A 344 -0.02 -15.78 -27.96
N ASP A 345 -0.86 -15.94 -28.97
CA ASP A 345 -2.24 -15.41 -28.98
C ASP A 345 -3.04 -15.95 -27.79
N SER A 346 -3.00 -17.26 -27.56
CA SER A 346 -3.61 -17.89 -26.38
C SER A 346 -3.03 -17.39 -25.06
N SER A 347 -1.70 -17.21 -24.97
CA SER A 347 -1.08 -16.63 -23.76
C SER A 347 -1.53 -15.18 -23.51
N LEU A 348 -1.78 -14.39 -24.56
CA LEU A 348 -2.31 -13.04 -24.45
C LEU A 348 -3.78 -13.04 -24.03
N GLU A 349 -4.58 -14.00 -24.49
CA GLU A 349 -5.97 -14.16 -24.04
C GLU A 349 -6.04 -14.43 -22.54
N GLU A 350 -5.13 -15.26 -22.02
CA GLU A 350 -5.00 -15.53 -20.58
C GLU A 350 -4.39 -14.38 -19.77
N LEU A 351 -3.80 -13.37 -20.43
CA LEU A 351 -3.18 -12.24 -19.74
C LEU A 351 -4.23 -11.49 -18.90
N ASN A 352 -3.93 -11.35 -17.61
CA ASN A 352 -4.75 -10.59 -16.69
C ASN A 352 -4.45 -9.09 -16.87
N THR A 353 -5.49 -8.31 -17.11
CA THR A 353 -5.39 -6.86 -17.29
C THR A 353 -5.30 -6.12 -15.97
N TRP A 354 -5.57 -6.76 -14.84
CA TRP A 354 -5.38 -6.14 -13.53
C TRP A 354 -3.96 -6.41 -13.02
N PRO A 355 -3.35 -5.45 -12.28
CA PRO A 355 -2.04 -5.66 -11.65
C PRO A 355 -2.10 -6.64 -10.46
N TYR A 356 -3.20 -7.37 -10.28
CA TYR A 356 -3.44 -8.30 -9.19
C TYR A 356 -3.84 -9.66 -9.75
N ASP A 357 -3.25 -10.74 -9.25
CA ASP A 357 -3.81 -12.07 -9.47
C ASP A 357 -5.17 -12.24 -8.76
N PHE A 358 -5.81 -13.40 -8.97
CA PHE A 358 -7.06 -13.74 -8.28
C PHE A 358 -6.87 -13.82 -6.75
N LYS A 359 -5.71 -14.31 -6.29
CA LYS A 359 -5.40 -14.51 -4.86
C LYS A 359 -5.37 -13.18 -4.11
N TYR A 360 -4.73 -12.14 -4.64
CA TYR A 360 -4.69 -10.80 -4.05
C TYR A 360 -6.08 -10.19 -3.93
N ARG A 361 -6.89 -10.27 -5.00
CA ARG A 361 -8.27 -9.77 -5.00
C ARG A 361 -9.14 -10.51 -4.00
N ALA A 362 -9.09 -11.85 -4.02
CA ALA A 362 -9.86 -12.69 -3.10
C ALA A 362 -9.45 -12.41 -1.64
N THR A 363 -8.15 -12.34 -1.35
CA THR A 363 -7.65 -12.05 0.00
C THR A 363 -8.10 -10.67 0.46
N PHE A 364 -7.91 -9.63 -0.37
CA PHE A 364 -8.33 -8.27 -0.03
C PHE A 364 -9.83 -8.22 0.25
N LEU A 365 -10.67 -8.74 -0.66
CA LEU A 365 -12.13 -8.73 -0.49
C LEU A 365 -12.59 -9.57 0.71
N SER A 366 -11.92 -10.70 1.00
CA SER A 366 -12.25 -11.55 2.15
C SER A 366 -12.01 -10.87 3.50
N VAL A 367 -11.09 -9.91 3.58
CA VAL A 367 -10.85 -9.12 4.79
C VAL A 367 -11.65 -7.82 4.76
N PHE A 368 -11.67 -7.13 3.63
CA PHE A 368 -12.29 -5.82 3.49
C PHE A 368 -13.82 -5.87 3.60
N ILE A 369 -14.49 -6.81 2.92
CA ILE A 369 -15.96 -6.86 2.90
C ILE A 369 -16.52 -7.12 4.31
N PRO A 370 -16.08 -8.15 5.07
CA PRO A 370 -16.63 -8.39 6.40
C PRO A 370 -16.43 -7.22 7.36
N VAL A 371 -15.27 -6.55 7.28
CA VAL A 371 -14.98 -5.38 8.11
C VAL A 371 -15.89 -4.21 7.74
N CYS A 372 -16.05 -3.91 6.45
CA CYS A 372 -16.98 -2.88 6.02
C CYS A 372 -18.43 -3.18 6.42
N VAL A 373 -18.87 -4.44 6.28
CA VAL A 373 -20.21 -4.86 6.71
C VAL A 373 -20.37 -4.68 8.22
N ALA A 374 -19.39 -5.10 9.03
CA ALA A 374 -19.43 -4.93 10.48
C ALA A 374 -19.52 -3.45 10.88
N VAL A 375 -18.70 -2.59 10.27
CA VAL A 375 -18.71 -1.14 10.50
C VAL A 375 -20.06 -0.54 10.10
N ILE A 376 -20.61 -0.90 8.93
CA ILE A 376 -21.91 -0.41 8.46
C ILE A 376 -23.04 -0.85 9.38
N LEU A 377 -23.04 -2.12 9.81
CA LEU A 377 -24.05 -2.66 10.72
C LEU A 377 -24.01 -1.93 12.07
N GLU A 378 -22.82 -1.69 12.62
CA GLU A 378 -22.68 -0.98 13.90
C GLU A 378 -23.14 0.47 13.79
N ILE A 379 -22.75 1.17 12.72
CA ILE A 379 -23.21 2.55 12.46
C ILE A 379 -24.72 2.60 12.30
N THR A 380 -25.29 1.64 11.56
CA THR A 380 -26.74 1.57 11.31
C THR A 380 -27.49 1.29 12.61
N LYS A 381 -27.02 0.35 13.43
CA LYS A 381 -27.55 0.08 14.76
C LYS A 381 -27.53 1.34 15.63
N GLN A 382 -26.43 2.08 15.64
CA GLN A 382 -26.29 3.33 16.38
C GLN A 382 -27.20 4.46 15.85
N ILE A 383 -27.52 4.47 14.56
CA ILE A 383 -28.48 5.41 13.96
C ILE A 383 -29.91 5.03 14.36
N ILE A 384 -30.27 3.75 14.24
CA ILE A 384 -31.61 3.25 14.58
C ILE A 384 -31.90 3.41 16.08
N SER A 385 -30.96 3.06 16.97
CA SER A 385 -31.14 3.21 18.42
C SER A 385 -31.40 4.66 18.79
N ASN A 386 -30.72 5.59 18.10
CA ASN A 386 -30.93 7.01 18.29
C ASN A 386 -32.30 7.45 17.79
N PHE A 387 -32.76 6.94 16.64
CA PHE A 387 -34.07 7.28 16.09
C PHE A 387 -35.22 6.79 16.99
N LEU A 388 -35.11 5.59 17.56
CA LEU A 388 -36.13 5.03 18.46
C LEU A 388 -36.23 5.73 19.84
N GLN A 389 -35.24 6.55 20.20
CA GLN A 389 -35.27 7.36 21.42
C GLN A 389 -35.96 8.73 21.22
N PHE A 390 -36.28 9.10 19.97
CA PHE A 390 -37.17 10.23 19.64
C PHE A 390 -38.60 9.71 19.50
#